data_AF-A0A2T5C175-F1
#
_entry.id   AF-A0A2T5C175-F1
#
_cell.length_a   1.000
_cell.length_b   1.000
_cell.length_c   1.000
_cell.angle_alpha   90.00
_cell.angle_beta   90.00
_cell.angle_gamma   90.00
#
_symmetry.space_group_name_H-M   'P 1'
#
loop_
_entity.id
_entity.type
_entity.pdbx_description
1 polymer ?
#
loop_
_entity_poly.entity_id
_entity_poly.type
_entity_poly.pdbx_seq_one_letter_code
_entity_poly.pdbx_strand_id
1 'polypeptide(L)'
;MENWYPGFEKKIVDQLKGSNVKDLRFFRIEEYLRNAERTDAQASSCRACYALRNEIEQTADQVAKAVQQPGAERRRIDSLQSRLSDHLRKEHGFYPPSYHTYLQSVYWTVGFMALAFLLTVLFPEVEKAVFYSPAFAIGVITGQVIGGKKDRKVRDSNKIL
;
A
#
# COMPACT_ATOMS: atom_id res chain seq x y z
N MET A 1 -2.82 -10.15 25.83
CA MET A 1 -3.58 -8.92 25.51
C MET A 1 -4.89 -9.38 24.91
N GLU A 2 -6.03 -8.87 25.37
CA GLU A 2 -7.34 -9.30 24.87
C GLU A 2 -7.53 -8.84 23.42
N ASN A 3 -8.14 -9.70 22.59
CA ASN A 3 -8.43 -9.43 21.18
C ASN A 3 -9.56 -8.39 21.12
N TRP A 4 -9.23 -7.18 20.66
CA TRP A 4 -10.12 -6.01 20.66
C TRP A 4 -10.86 -5.87 19.34
N TYR A 5 -10.26 -6.37 18.27
CA TYR A 5 -10.78 -6.22 16.92
C TYR A 5 -12.25 -6.64 16.74
N PRO A 6 -12.74 -7.77 17.29
CA PRO A 6 -14.14 -8.18 17.10
C PRO A 6 -15.16 -7.16 17.64
N GLY A 7 -14.86 -6.50 18.77
CA GLY A 7 -15.70 -5.45 19.33
C GLY A 7 -15.68 -4.19 18.47
N PHE A 8 -14.49 -3.81 18.00
CA PHE A 8 -14.30 -2.67 17.12
C PHE A 8 -14.97 -2.85 15.76
N GLU A 9 -14.77 -4.00 15.10
CA GLU A 9 -15.38 -4.31 13.81
C GLU A 9 -16.90 -4.21 13.89
N LYS A 10 -17.50 -4.85 14.91
CA LYS A 10 -18.94 -4.80 15.14
C LYS A 10 -19.43 -3.35 15.28
N LYS A 11 -18.74 -2.53 16.06
CA LYS A 11 -19.08 -1.11 16.26
C LYS A 11 -19.08 -0.34 14.94
N ILE A 12 -18.03 -0.51 14.11
CA ILE A 12 -17.92 0.17 12.81
C ILE A 12 -18.99 -0.31 11.83
N VAL A 13 -19.19 -1.63 11.72
CA VAL A 13 -20.18 -2.22 10.83
C VAL A 13 -21.59 -1.76 11.22
N ASP A 14 -21.91 -1.74 12.51
CA ASP A 14 -23.20 -1.26 13.02
C ASP A 14 -23.43 0.23 12.71
N GLN A 15 -22.41 1.07 12.88
CA GLN A 15 -22.46 2.50 12.56
C GLN A 15 -22.65 2.78 11.06
N LEU A 16 -22.18 1.88 10.19
CA LEU A 16 -22.25 2.02 8.75
C LEU A 16 -23.45 1.31 8.11
N LYS A 17 -24.31 0.67 8.91
CA LYS A 17 -25.56 0.05 8.42
C LYS A 17 -26.40 1.07 7.65
N GLY A 18 -26.81 0.69 6.44
CA GLY A 18 -27.57 1.56 5.54
C GLY A 18 -26.74 2.51 4.69
N SER A 19 -25.40 2.53 4.83
CA SER A 19 -24.51 3.28 3.94
C SER A 19 -24.44 2.65 2.55
N ASN A 20 -24.24 3.46 1.51
CA ASN A 20 -24.12 2.97 0.14
C ASN A 20 -22.80 2.20 -0.06
N VAL A 21 -22.84 1.05 -0.72
CA VAL A 21 -21.65 0.24 -1.07
C VAL A 21 -20.59 1.07 -1.83
N LYS A 22 -21.03 2.00 -2.69
CA LYS A 22 -20.12 2.89 -3.42
C LYS A 22 -19.32 3.77 -2.47
N ASP A 23 -19.95 4.30 -1.43
CA ASP A 23 -19.29 5.15 -0.44
C ASP A 23 -18.32 4.32 0.40
N LEU A 24 -18.74 3.14 0.87
CA LEU A 24 -17.88 2.22 1.62
C LEU A 24 -16.59 1.85 0.84
N ARG A 25 -16.72 1.63 -0.48
CA ARG A 25 -15.58 1.39 -1.38
C ARG A 25 -14.72 2.62 -1.58
N PHE A 26 -15.34 3.76 -1.88
CA PHE A 26 -14.62 5.03 -2.07
C PHE A 26 -13.80 5.39 -0.83
N PHE A 27 -14.35 5.14 0.35
CA PHE A 27 -13.71 5.40 1.63
C PHE A 27 -12.83 4.26 2.14
N ARG A 28 -12.70 3.15 1.38
CA ARG A 28 -11.83 2.00 1.67
C ARG A 28 -12.05 1.41 3.07
N ILE A 29 -13.31 1.34 3.51
CA ILE A 29 -13.66 0.84 4.86
C ILE A 29 -13.18 -0.59 5.07
N GLU A 30 -13.29 -1.45 4.06
CA GLU A 30 -12.78 -2.83 4.14
C GLU A 30 -11.27 -2.88 4.42
N GLU A 31 -10.49 -1.99 3.81
CA GLU A 31 -9.05 -1.93 4.05
C GLU A 31 -8.73 -1.38 5.44
N TYR A 32 -9.50 -0.38 5.88
CA TYR A 32 -9.38 0.15 7.24
C TYR A 32 -9.62 -0.95 8.29
N LEU A 33 -10.69 -1.72 8.14
CA LEU A 33 -11.01 -2.84 9.03
C LEU A 33 -9.93 -3.94 8.97
N ARG A 34 -9.49 -4.32 7.77
CA ARG A 34 -8.45 -5.34 7.60
C ARG A 34 -7.12 -4.93 8.22
N ASN A 35 -6.74 -3.66 8.09
CA ASN A 35 -5.50 -3.16 8.68
C ASN A 35 -5.62 -2.98 10.20
N ALA A 36 -6.81 -2.67 10.72
CA ALA A 36 -7.08 -2.68 12.16
C ALA A 36 -6.92 -4.10 12.75
N GLU A 37 -7.44 -5.13 12.08
CA GLU A 37 -7.26 -6.54 12.49
C GLU A 37 -5.78 -6.91 12.57
N ARG A 38 -5.02 -6.62 11.51
CA ARG A 38 -3.58 -6.88 11.44
C ARG A 38 -2.81 -6.13 12.53
N THR A 39 -3.25 -4.92 12.83
CA THR A 39 -2.62 -4.09 13.87
C THR A 39 -2.87 -4.68 15.25
N ASP A 40 -4.09 -5.18 15.51
CA ASP A 40 -4.39 -5.86 16.77
C ASP A 40 -3.57 -7.15 16.92
N ALA A 41 -3.44 -7.93 15.84
CA ALA A 41 -2.61 -9.14 15.81
C ALA A 41 -1.14 -8.86 16.14
N GLN A 42 -0.61 -7.70 15.75
CA GLN A 42 0.79 -7.30 15.99
C GLN A 42 0.97 -6.43 17.25
N ALA A 43 -0.10 -5.99 17.92
CA ALA A 43 -0.03 -5.06 19.04
C ALA A 43 0.72 -5.61 20.27
N SER A 44 0.74 -6.95 20.43
CA SER A 44 1.43 -7.61 21.53
C SER A 44 2.96 -7.58 21.41
N SER A 45 3.49 -7.51 20.20
CA SER A 45 4.92 -7.57 19.89
C SER A 45 5.46 -6.24 19.34
N CYS A 46 4.59 -5.33 18.89
CA CYS A 46 4.98 -4.06 18.29
C CYS A 46 4.35 -2.86 19.03
N ARG A 47 5.19 -2.05 19.68
CA ARG A 47 4.77 -0.84 20.42
C ARG A 47 4.04 0.17 19.53
N ALA A 48 4.46 0.31 18.27
CA ALA A 48 3.81 1.21 17.32
C ALA A 48 2.42 0.70 16.91
N CYS A 49 2.25 -0.62 16.69
CA CYS A 49 0.92 -1.20 16.50
C CYS A 49 0.00 -0.98 17.71
N TYR A 50 0.53 -1.12 18.92
CA TYR A 50 -0.24 -0.84 20.13
C TYR A 50 -0.71 0.62 20.20
N ALA A 51 0.16 1.58 19.89
CA ALA A 51 -0.19 3.00 19.84
C ALA A 51 -1.24 3.29 18.75
N LEU A 52 -1.04 2.75 17.53
CA LEU A 52 -1.97 2.91 16.41
C LEU A 52 -3.33 2.28 16.72
N ARG A 53 -3.39 1.12 17.38
CA ARG A 53 -4.63 0.50 17.85
C ARG A 53 -5.44 1.46 18.73
N ASN A 54 -4.79 2.13 19.68
CA ASN A 54 -5.46 3.09 20.56
C ASN A 54 -5.98 4.32 19.78
N GLU A 55 -5.23 4.82 18.79
CA GLU A 55 -5.68 5.90 17.93
C GLU A 55 -6.89 5.49 17.06
N ILE A 56 -6.86 4.27 16.51
CA ILE A 56 -7.97 3.69 15.73
C ILE A 56 -9.24 3.63 16.58
N GLU A 57 -9.14 3.11 17.80
CA GLU A 57 -10.26 3.04 18.74
C GLU A 57 -10.84 4.43 19.05
N GLN A 58 -9.99 5.44 19.27
CA GLN A 58 -10.45 6.82 19.53
C GLN A 58 -11.19 7.44 18.34
N THR A 59 -10.89 7.00 17.12
CA THR A 59 -11.58 7.48 15.90
C THR A 59 -12.81 6.66 15.53
N ALA A 60 -13.11 5.57 16.25
CA ALA A 60 -14.18 4.65 15.90
C ALA A 60 -15.53 5.35 15.77
N ASP A 61 -15.86 6.26 16.70
CA ASP A 61 -17.13 7.00 16.71
C ASP A 61 -17.25 8.06 15.58
N GLN A 62 -16.16 8.33 14.88
CA GLN A 62 -16.10 9.34 13.82
C GLN A 62 -16.21 8.72 12.42
N VAL A 63 -16.16 7.39 12.30
CA VAL A 63 -16.12 6.68 11.01
C VAL A 63 -17.39 6.92 10.19
N ALA A 64 -18.58 6.78 10.79
CA ALA A 64 -19.84 7.05 10.07
C ALA A 64 -19.92 8.51 9.58
N LYS A 65 -19.50 9.46 10.42
CA LYS A 65 -19.48 10.88 10.06
C LYS A 65 -18.51 11.16 8.92
N ALA A 66 -17.33 10.54 8.92
CA ALA A 66 -16.35 10.68 7.85
C ALA A 66 -16.80 10.11 6.50
N VAL A 67 -17.65 9.08 6.52
CA VAL A 67 -18.26 8.50 5.31
C VAL A 67 -19.38 9.38 4.77
N GLN A 68 -20.23 9.92 5.64
CA GLN A 68 -21.40 10.69 5.22
C GLN A 68 -21.07 12.15 4.89
N GLN A 69 -20.06 12.72 5.53
CA GLN A 69 -19.71 14.14 5.45
C GLN A 69 -18.21 14.33 5.21
N PRO A 70 -17.79 14.65 3.97
CA PRO A 70 -16.42 15.04 3.69
C PRO A 70 -16.00 16.24 4.55
N GLY A 71 -14.91 16.11 5.31
CA GLY A 71 -14.49 17.15 6.26
C GLY A 71 -13.25 16.81 7.08
N ALA A 72 -13.11 17.43 8.25
CA ALA A 72 -11.96 17.23 9.14
C ALA A 72 -11.82 15.77 9.59
N GLU A 73 -12.94 15.10 9.91
CA GLU A 73 -12.95 13.70 10.33
C GLU A 73 -12.43 12.79 9.23
N ARG A 74 -12.80 13.08 7.97
CA ARG A 74 -12.30 12.32 6.82
C ARG A 74 -10.78 12.42 6.71
N ARG A 75 -10.22 13.63 6.77
CA ARG A 75 -8.77 13.84 6.70
C ARG A 75 -8.04 13.12 7.85
N ARG A 76 -8.65 13.09 9.04
CA ARG A 76 -8.10 12.40 10.20
C ARG A 76 -8.02 10.89 9.97
N ILE A 77 -9.10 10.28 9.48
CA ILE A 77 -9.12 8.84 9.16
C ILE A 77 -8.17 8.52 8.01
N ASP A 78 -8.13 9.32 6.95
CA ASP A 78 -7.19 9.13 5.84
C ASP A 78 -5.73 9.20 6.28
N SER A 79 -5.41 10.17 7.14
CA SER A 79 -4.07 10.30 7.73
C SER A 79 -3.73 9.09 8.61
N LEU A 80 -4.67 8.63 9.43
CA LEU A 80 -4.49 7.44 10.26
C LEU A 80 -4.30 6.19 9.40
N GLN A 81 -5.14 5.96 8.39
CA GLN A 81 -5.03 4.83 7.48
C GLN A 81 -3.70 4.86 6.70
N SER A 82 -3.25 6.04 6.26
CA SER A 82 -1.94 6.20 5.61
C SER A 82 -0.78 5.81 6.55
N ARG A 83 -0.77 6.32 7.79
CA ARG A 83 0.24 5.97 8.81
C ARG A 83 0.21 4.47 9.12
N LEU A 84 -0.97 3.88 9.21
CA LEU A 84 -1.18 2.46 9.45
C LEU A 84 -0.59 1.60 8.33
N SER A 85 -0.98 1.87 7.09
CA SER A 85 -0.49 1.15 5.92
C SER A 85 1.02 1.30 5.74
N ASP A 86 1.57 2.49 6.01
CA ASP A 86 3.02 2.71 5.97
C ASP A 86 3.77 1.94 7.05
N HIS A 87 3.25 1.90 8.27
CA HIS A 87 3.84 1.14 9.36
C HIS A 87 3.81 -0.36 9.07
N LEU A 88 2.64 -0.90 8.66
CA LEU A 88 2.49 -2.31 8.28
C LEU A 88 3.43 -2.68 7.12
N ARG A 89 3.66 -1.77 6.18
CA ARG A 89 4.60 -1.97 5.08
C ARG A 89 6.06 -2.01 5.52
N LYS A 90 6.48 -1.04 6.33
CA LYS A 90 7.89 -0.89 6.71
C LYS A 90 8.32 -1.92 7.75
N GLU A 91 7.48 -2.16 8.75
CA GLU A 91 7.85 -2.98 9.92
C GLU A 91 7.39 -4.43 9.78
N HIS A 92 6.25 -4.67 9.12
CA HIS A 92 5.63 -6.01 9.09
C HIS A 92 5.65 -6.67 7.69
N GLY A 93 6.10 -5.92 6.67
CA GLY A 93 6.25 -6.39 5.30
C GLY A 93 4.92 -6.60 4.57
N PHE A 94 3.88 -5.84 4.93
CA PHE A 94 2.63 -5.81 4.17
C PHE A 94 2.72 -4.84 2.99
N TYR A 95 2.57 -5.32 1.76
CA TYR A 95 2.72 -4.47 0.58
C TYR A 95 1.42 -4.36 -0.21
N PRO A 96 1.15 -3.20 -0.84
CA PRO A 96 0.08 -3.10 -1.83
C PRO A 96 0.29 -4.11 -2.97
N PRO A 97 -0.80 -4.51 -3.65
CA PRO A 97 -0.68 -5.34 -4.85
C PRO A 97 0.30 -4.75 -5.86
N SER A 98 1.14 -5.61 -6.44
CA SER A 98 2.12 -5.25 -7.49
C SER A 98 3.16 -4.20 -7.08
N TYR A 99 3.36 -3.96 -5.78
CA TYR A 99 4.28 -2.93 -5.29
C TYR A 99 5.71 -3.12 -5.81
N HIS A 100 6.26 -4.33 -5.69
CA HIS A 100 7.64 -4.57 -6.13
C HIS A 100 7.74 -4.61 -7.65
N THR A 101 6.72 -5.09 -8.36
CA THR A 101 6.63 -5.04 -9.82
C THR A 101 6.77 -3.62 -10.33
N TYR A 102 6.01 -2.67 -9.79
CA TYR A 102 6.13 -1.27 -10.19
C TYR A 102 7.47 -0.66 -9.81
N LEU A 103 7.91 -0.87 -8.57
CA LEU A 103 9.18 -0.31 -8.08
C LEU A 103 10.38 -0.80 -8.90
N GLN A 104 10.45 -2.11 -9.16
CA GLN A 104 11.53 -2.70 -9.96
C GLN A 104 11.45 -2.27 -11.43
N SER A 105 10.25 -2.17 -12.02
CA SER A 105 10.09 -1.68 -13.39
C SER A 105 10.66 -0.27 -13.55
N VAL A 106 10.42 0.63 -12.59
CA VAL A 106 11.01 1.97 -12.62
C VAL A 106 12.53 1.92 -12.50
N TYR A 107 13.08 1.21 -11.50
CA TYR A 107 14.52 1.18 -11.28
C TYR A 107 15.29 0.58 -12.45
N TRP A 108 14.82 -0.55 -12.99
CA TRP A 108 15.47 -1.18 -14.13
C TRP A 108 15.33 -0.34 -15.40
N THR A 109 14.17 0.25 -15.66
CA THR A 109 14.00 1.15 -16.81
C THR A 109 14.93 2.35 -16.72
N VAL A 110 15.00 3.03 -15.57
CA VAL A 110 15.92 4.16 -15.38
C VAL A 110 17.38 3.71 -15.53
N GLY A 111 17.76 2.56 -14.97
CA GLY A 111 19.11 2.03 -15.08
C GLY A 111 19.53 1.72 -16.52
N PHE A 112 18.68 1.04 -17.29
CA PHE A 112 18.96 0.75 -18.70
C PHE A 112 18.90 2.01 -19.57
N MET A 113 18.03 2.97 -19.27
CA MET A 113 17.99 4.25 -19.98
C MET A 113 19.25 5.09 -19.73
N ALA A 114 19.80 5.05 -18.51
CA ALA A 114 21.08 5.68 -18.20
C ALA A 114 22.24 5.00 -18.95
N LEU A 115 22.23 3.67 -19.05
CA LEU A 115 23.19 2.94 -19.87
C LEU A 115 23.06 3.29 -21.37
N ALA A 116 21.84 3.39 -21.89
CA ALA A 116 21.61 3.82 -23.27
C ALA A 116 22.13 5.23 -23.53
N PHE A 117 21.95 6.16 -22.58
CA PHE A 117 22.54 7.49 -22.67
C PHE A 117 24.06 7.45 -22.77
N LEU A 118 24.74 6.66 -21.93
CA LEU A 118 26.20 6.49 -22.02
C LEU A 118 26.63 5.93 -23.38
N LEU A 119 25.90 4.94 -23.90
CA LEU A 119 26.17 4.38 -25.23
C LEU A 119 26.01 5.40 -26.35
N THR A 120 25.02 6.30 -26.27
CA THR A 120 24.87 7.37 -27.27
C THR A 120 26.01 8.38 -27.25
N VAL A 121 26.65 8.60 -26.10
CA VAL A 121 27.82 9.49 -26.00
C VAL A 121 29.06 8.81 -26.56
N LEU A 122 29.22 7.50 -26.34
CA LEU A 122 30.35 6.72 -26.85
C LEU A 122 30.25 6.43 -28.36
N PHE A 123 29.04 6.33 -28.89
CA PHE A 123 28.77 6.02 -30.30
C PHE A 123 27.82 7.06 -30.92
N PRO A 124 28.29 8.31 -31.13
CA PRO A 124 27.43 9.41 -31.58
C PRO A 124 26.89 9.22 -33.00
N GLU A 125 27.57 8.42 -33.83
CA GLU A 125 27.18 8.12 -35.21
C GLU A 125 26.00 7.14 -35.30
N VAL A 126 25.70 6.42 -34.22
CA VAL A 126 24.62 5.43 -34.18
C VAL A 126 23.30 6.12 -33.83
N GLU A 127 22.23 5.78 -34.55
CA GLU A 127 20.90 6.30 -34.25
C GLU A 127 20.49 6.01 -32.80
N LYS A 128 20.11 7.05 -32.07
CA LYS A 128 19.73 6.97 -30.64
C LYS A 128 18.66 5.91 -30.35
N ALA A 129 17.73 5.72 -31.29
CA ALA A 129 16.66 4.73 -31.18
C ALA A 129 17.19 3.29 -31.03
N VAL A 130 18.37 2.99 -31.59
CA VAL A 130 19.04 1.69 -31.49
C VAL A 130 19.41 1.37 -30.04
N PHE A 131 19.73 2.37 -29.22
CA PHE A 131 20.06 2.16 -27.81
C PHE A 131 18.85 2.30 -26.89
N TYR A 132 18.03 3.34 -27.08
CA TYR A 132 16.94 3.64 -26.15
C TYR A 132 15.76 2.67 -26.22
N SER A 133 15.34 2.25 -27.42
CA SER A 133 14.20 1.33 -27.58
C SER A 133 14.43 -0.03 -26.91
N PRO A 134 15.55 -0.75 -27.16
CA PRO A 134 15.80 -2.01 -26.45
C PRO A 134 16.09 -1.79 -24.97
N ALA A 135 16.74 -0.69 -24.57
CA ALA A 135 16.97 -0.39 -23.16
C ALA A 135 15.66 -0.24 -22.37
N PHE A 136 14.69 0.48 -22.92
CA PHE A 136 13.36 0.60 -22.32
C PHE A 136 12.68 -0.77 -22.20
N ALA A 137 12.64 -1.54 -23.29
CA ALA A 137 12.01 -2.86 -23.31
C ALA A 137 12.66 -3.84 -22.31
N ILE A 138 13.99 -3.93 -22.30
CA ILE A 138 14.75 -4.77 -21.37
C ILE A 138 14.51 -4.32 -19.93
N GLY A 139 14.51 -3.00 -19.66
CA GLY A 139 14.28 -2.47 -18.32
C GLY A 139 12.90 -2.81 -17.78
N VAL A 140 11.85 -2.62 -18.57
CA VAL A 140 10.49 -2.98 -18.18
C VAL A 140 10.36 -4.49 -17.95
N ILE A 141 10.81 -5.32 -18.89
CA ILE A 141 10.72 -6.79 -18.77
C ILE A 141 11.48 -7.29 -17.54
N THR A 142 12.70 -6.81 -17.34
CA THR A 142 13.53 -7.19 -16.18
C THR A 142 12.84 -6.81 -14.87
N GLY A 143 12.28 -5.61 -14.79
CA GLY A 143 11.53 -5.17 -13.62
C GLY A 143 10.27 -5.98 -13.35
N GLN A 144 9.51 -6.36 -14.39
CA GLN A 144 8.34 -7.22 -14.27
C GLN A 144 8.69 -8.61 -13.73
N VAL A 145 9.76 -9.23 -14.24
CA VAL A 145 10.19 -10.57 -13.81
C VAL A 145 10.68 -10.56 -12.36
N ILE A 146 11.56 -9.61 -12.01
CA ILE A 146 12.15 -9.54 -10.66
C ILE A 146 11.10 -9.10 -9.64
N GLY A 147 10.31 -8.09 -9.96
CA GLY A 147 9.26 -7.59 -9.09
C GLY A 147 8.12 -8.60 -8.92
N GLY A 148 7.70 -9.28 -9.98
CA GLY A 148 6.67 -10.32 -9.92
C GLY A 148 7.07 -11.50 -9.03
N LYS A 149 8.35 -11.90 -9.02
CA LYS A 149 8.86 -12.91 -8.07
C LYS A 149 8.73 -12.45 -6.62
N LYS A 150 9.04 -11.18 -6.31
CA LYS A 150 8.91 -10.61 -4.96
C LYS A 150 7.46 -10.48 -4.54
N ASP A 151 6.59 -9.96 -5.41
CA ASP A 151 5.16 -9.81 -5.13
C ASP A 151 4.48 -11.17 -4.94
N ARG A 152 4.90 -12.21 -5.70
CA ARG A 152 4.43 -13.58 -5.48
C ARG A 152 4.77 -14.06 -4.06
N LYS A 153 6.00 -13.82 -3.58
CA LYS A 153 6.38 -14.18 -2.20
C LYS A 153 5.53 -13.46 -1.15
N VAL A 154 5.22 -12.18 -1.36
CA VAL A 154 4.32 -11.41 -0.48
C VAL A 154 2.92 -12.01 -0.47
N ARG A 155 2.39 -12.37 -1.65
CA ARG A 155 1.08 -13.03 -1.79
C ARG A 155 1.04 -14.39 -1.11
N ASP A 156 2.05 -15.22 -1.36
CA ASP A 156 2.16 -16.57 -0.79
C ASP A 156 2.31 -16.52 0.75
N SER A 157 2.75 -15.38 1.30
CA SER A 157 2.83 -15.12 2.75
C SER A 157 1.58 -14.44 3.32
N ASN A 158 0.51 -14.23 2.55
CA ASN A 158 -0.69 -13.48 2.92
C ASN A 158 -0.43 -12.04 3.43
N LYS A 159 0.61 -11.38 2.89
CA LYS A 159 1.02 -10.02 3.29
C LYS A 159 0.63 -8.93 2.28
N ILE A 160 -0.49 -9.11 1.58
CA ILE A 160 -1.03 -8.06 0.69
C ILE A 160 -1.86 -7.08 1.51
N LEU A 161 -1.63 -5.76 1.38
CA LEU A 161 -2.47 -4.73 2.01
C LEU A 161 -3.92 -4.80 1.49
#